data_AF-A0A377HHD8-F1
#
_entry.id   AF-A0A377HHD8-F1
#
_cell.length_a   1.000
_cell.length_b   1.000
_cell.length_c   1.000
_cell.angle_alpha   90.00
_cell.angle_beta   90.00
_cell.angle_gamma   90.00
#
_symmetry.space_group_name_H-M   'P 1'
#
loop_
_entity.id
_entity.type
_entity.pdbx_description
1 polymer ?
#
loop_
_entity_poly.entity_id
_entity_poly.type
_entity_poly.pdbx_seq_one_letter_code
_entity_poly.pdbx_strand_id
1 'polypeptide(L)'
;MSKTSRPSDGSAWASNDINHEKGVLNINIMVNNCIKLIMRPASLENIKDASYGDKLKWSIDSGKLTVENPTPYYINFSEIKLNGKKYYTPSVC
;
A
#
# COMPACT_ATOMS: atom_id res chain seq x y z
N MET A 1 -18.57 -22.53 37.94
CA MET A 1 -18.69 -23.92 37.43
C MET A 1 -18.71 -23.89 35.91
N SER A 2 -17.70 -24.46 35.26
CA SER A 2 -17.69 -24.73 33.81
C SER A 2 -18.74 -25.79 33.48
N LYS A 3 -19.65 -25.51 32.56
CA LYS A 3 -20.43 -26.56 31.89
C LYS A 3 -20.02 -26.60 30.44
N THR A 4 -19.13 -27.55 30.16
CA THR A 4 -18.77 -28.04 28.82
C THR A 4 -20.04 -28.50 28.11
N SER A 5 -20.49 -27.75 27.11
CA SER A 5 -21.48 -28.18 26.13
C SER A 5 -20.76 -28.91 24.99
N ARG A 6 -20.20 -30.08 25.29
CA ARG A 6 -19.84 -31.05 24.24
C ARG A 6 -21.03 -32.01 24.11
N PRO A 7 -21.68 -32.11 22.95
CA PRO A 7 -22.69 -33.13 22.73
C PRO A 7 -22.05 -34.51 22.99
N SER A 8 -22.67 -35.36 23.82
CA SER A 8 -22.15 -36.71 24.03
C SER A 8 -22.40 -37.57 22.80
N ASP A 9 -21.50 -38.51 22.57
CA ASP A 9 -21.27 -39.32 21.35
C ASP A 9 -22.40 -40.31 20.98
N GLY A 10 -23.65 -40.00 21.33
CA GLY A 10 -24.84 -40.78 20.99
C GLY A 10 -26.10 -39.92 20.79
N SER A 11 -25.93 -38.62 20.52
CA SER A 11 -27.07 -37.72 20.31
C SER A 11 -27.76 -38.06 18.97
N ALA A 12 -29.09 -38.23 18.99
CA ALA A 12 -29.96 -38.58 17.84
C ALA A 12 -29.95 -37.58 16.65
N TRP A 13 -29.06 -36.60 16.70
CA TRP A 13 -28.77 -35.62 15.65
C TRP A 13 -27.53 -36.02 14.83
N ALA A 14 -26.86 -37.13 15.17
CA ALA A 14 -25.83 -37.76 14.36
C ALA A 14 -26.47 -38.59 13.24
N SER A 15 -27.41 -37.99 12.49
CA SER A 15 -27.86 -38.56 11.22
C SER A 15 -26.76 -38.31 10.20
N ASN A 16 -26.23 -39.40 9.64
CA ASN A 16 -25.21 -39.40 8.58
C ASN A 16 -25.80 -38.98 7.22
N ASP A 17 -26.49 -37.85 7.17
CA ASP A 17 -26.90 -37.23 5.91
C ASP A 17 -25.88 -36.17 5.54
N ILE A 18 -24.66 -36.62 5.24
CA ILE A 18 -23.62 -35.75 4.67
C ILE A 18 -23.90 -35.59 3.17
N ASN A 19 -25.05 -35.01 2.83
CA ASN A 19 -25.16 -34.30 1.57
C ASN A 19 -24.41 -32.98 1.79
N HIS A 20 -23.11 -32.97 1.49
CA HIS A 20 -22.37 -31.73 1.31
C HIS A 20 -22.95 -31.01 0.09
N GLU A 21 -24.09 -30.35 0.26
CA GLU A 21 -24.49 -29.31 -0.68
C GLU A 21 -23.38 -28.27 -0.68
N LYS A 22 -22.65 -28.25 -1.77
CA LYS A 22 -21.55 -27.31 -1.97
C LYS A 22 -22.17 -25.91 -2.01
N GLY A 23 -22.07 -25.19 -0.90
CA GLY A 23 -22.42 -23.77 -0.87
C GLY A 23 -21.58 -23.03 -1.90
N VAL A 24 -22.25 -22.38 -2.86
CA VAL A 24 -21.57 -21.60 -3.91
C VAL A 24 -21.32 -20.19 -3.37
N LEU A 25 -20.05 -19.82 -3.21
CA LEU A 25 -19.64 -18.47 -2.85
C LEU A 25 -19.28 -17.69 -4.13
N ASN A 26 -20.13 -16.75 -4.52
CA ASN A 26 -19.87 -15.86 -5.64
C ASN A 26 -19.23 -14.56 -5.14
N ILE A 27 -17.97 -14.29 -5.53
CA ILE A 27 -17.24 -13.06 -5.19
C ILE A 27 -17.01 -12.27 -6.47
N ASN A 28 -17.44 -11.00 -6.48
CA ASN A 28 -17.12 -10.04 -7.55
C ASN A 28 -16.16 -8.99 -6.99
N ILE A 29 -15.03 -8.78 -7.67
CA ILE A 29 -14.01 -7.82 -7.28
C ILE A 29 -13.79 -6.86 -8.44
N MET A 30 -13.82 -5.55 -8.15
CA MET A 30 -13.38 -4.51 -9.08
C MET A 30 -12.23 -3.74 -8.44
N VAL A 31 -11.14 -3.56 -9.18
CA VAL A 31 -9.92 -2.89 -8.72
C VAL A 31 -9.74 -1.61 -9.52
N ASN A 32 -9.50 -0.50 -8.83
CA ASN A 32 -9.01 0.73 -9.44
C ASN A 32 -7.53 0.92 -9.11
N ASN A 33 -6.70 1.01 -10.13
CA ASN A 33 -5.25 1.18 -9.98
C ASN A 33 -4.82 2.50 -10.60
N CYS A 34 -4.20 3.36 -9.80
CA CYS A 34 -3.58 4.59 -10.27
C CYS A 34 -2.06 4.38 -10.36
N ILE A 35 -1.49 4.59 -11.54
CA ILE A 35 -0.03 4.59 -11.75
C ILE A 35 0.41 5.95 -12.27
N LYS A 36 1.59 6.40 -11.83
CA LYS A 36 2.20 7.61 -12.39
C LYS A 36 2.75 7.29 -13.77
N LEU A 37 2.18 7.91 -14.80
CA LEU A 37 2.75 7.92 -16.16
C LEU A 37 3.53 9.22 -16.37
N ILE A 38 4.85 9.12 -16.48
CA ILE A 38 5.75 10.28 -16.56
C ILE A 38 6.51 10.21 -17.88
N MET A 39 6.27 11.18 -18.76
CA MET A 39 6.95 11.26 -20.05
C MET A 39 8.40 11.73 -19.86
N ARG A 40 9.37 10.99 -20.42
CA ARG A 40 10.79 11.34 -20.36
C ARG A 40 11.33 11.58 -21.77
N PRO A 41 11.85 12.79 -22.08
CA PRO A 41 12.56 13.03 -23.33
C PRO A 41 13.74 12.07 -23.53
N ALA A 42 13.95 11.60 -24.75
CA ALA A 42 15.02 10.64 -25.07
C ALA A 42 16.44 11.21 -24.88
N SER A 43 16.58 12.54 -24.87
CA SER A 43 17.84 13.24 -24.63
C SER A 43 18.30 13.19 -23.16
N LEU A 44 17.42 12.83 -22.22
CA LEU A 44 17.80 12.68 -20.82
C LEU A 44 18.41 11.30 -20.58
N GLU A 45 19.55 11.29 -19.88
CA GLU A 45 20.22 10.04 -19.51
C GLU A 45 19.31 9.14 -18.68
N ASN A 46 19.44 7.83 -18.90
CA ASN A 46 18.71 6.85 -18.14
C ASN A 46 19.47 6.48 -16.87
N ILE A 47 19.38 7.35 -15.88
CA ILE A 47 19.95 7.14 -14.55
C ILE A 47 19.12 6.05 -13.85
N LYS A 48 19.78 4.96 -13.45
CA LYS A 48 19.15 3.78 -12.84
C LYS A 48 19.18 3.79 -11.31
N ASP A 49 19.95 4.70 -10.73
CA ASP A 49 20.09 4.85 -9.28
C ASP A 49 19.29 6.05 -8.76
N ALA A 50 19.47 6.40 -7.50
CA ALA A 50 18.79 7.54 -6.86
C ALA A 50 19.65 8.82 -6.82
N SER A 51 20.70 8.94 -7.64
CA SER A 51 21.71 10.01 -7.55
C SER A 51 21.16 11.44 -7.74
N TYR A 52 20.03 11.61 -8.43
CA TYR A 52 19.35 12.91 -8.52
C TYR A 52 18.79 13.41 -7.19
N GLY A 53 18.61 12.53 -6.20
CA GLY A 53 18.19 12.89 -4.84
C GLY A 53 19.18 13.83 -4.16
N ASP A 54 20.48 13.67 -4.42
CA ASP A 54 21.54 14.49 -3.83
C ASP A 54 21.53 15.94 -4.34
N LYS A 55 20.88 16.20 -5.47
CA LYS A 55 20.76 17.53 -6.07
C LYS A 55 19.58 18.32 -5.52
N LEU A 56 18.72 17.70 -4.72
CA LEU A 56 17.57 18.36 -4.11
C LEU A 56 18.03 19.40 -3.10
N LYS A 57 17.42 20.59 -3.17
CA LYS A 57 17.66 21.65 -2.18
C LYS A 57 16.48 21.73 -1.23
N TRP A 58 16.78 21.75 0.05
CA TRP A 58 15.78 21.79 1.11
C TRP A 58 15.82 23.14 1.79
N SER A 59 14.64 23.69 2.07
CA SER A 59 14.50 24.91 2.85
C SER A 59 13.34 24.77 3.83
N ILE A 60 13.45 25.49 4.95
CA ILE A 60 12.36 25.65 5.90
C ILE A 60 12.01 27.13 5.92
N ASP A 61 10.78 27.44 5.55
CA ASP A 61 10.23 28.80 5.62
C ASP A 61 8.85 28.75 6.27
N SER A 62 8.63 29.64 7.23
CA SER A 62 7.32 29.84 7.86
C SER A 62 6.65 28.54 8.35
N GLY A 63 7.46 27.61 8.90
CA GLY A 63 7.01 26.31 9.42
C GLY A 63 6.71 25.25 8.35
N LYS A 64 7.06 25.49 7.08
CA LYS A 64 6.89 24.54 5.97
C LYS A 64 8.26 24.04 5.52
N LEU A 65 8.36 22.73 5.31
CA LEU A 65 9.49 22.12 4.64
C LEU A 65 9.24 22.15 3.13
N THR A 66 10.12 22.82 2.40
CA THR A 66 10.07 22.93 0.94
C THR A 66 11.27 22.20 0.33
N VAL A 67 11.02 21.50 -0.77
CA VAL A 67 12.05 20.86 -1.58
C VAL A 67 12.02 21.45 -2.99
N GLU A 68 13.15 21.99 -3.43
CA GLU A 68 13.39 22.42 -4.80
C GLU A 68 14.10 21.29 -5.54
N ASN A 69 13.52 20.89 -6.67
CA ASN A 69 14.13 19.93 -7.58
C ASN A 69 14.73 20.66 -8.79
N PRO A 70 16.05 20.91 -8.82
CA PRO A 70 16.71 21.56 -9.95
C PRO A 70 16.97 20.61 -11.12
N THR A 71 16.60 19.33 -11.02
CA THR A 71 16.86 18.32 -12.03
C THR A 71 15.69 18.18 -13.01
N PRO A 72 15.91 17.69 -14.24
CA PRO A 72 14.83 17.44 -15.20
C PRO A 72 14.06 16.13 -14.91
N TYR A 73 14.29 15.49 -13.76
CA TYR A 73 13.71 14.21 -13.41
C TYR A 73 12.61 14.38 -12.38
N TYR A 74 11.50 13.66 -12.54
CA TYR A 74 10.49 13.56 -11.50
C TYR A 74 11.00 12.68 -10.35
N ILE A 75 10.88 13.15 -9.11
CA ILE A 75 11.34 12.42 -7.92
C ILE A 75 10.16 11.74 -7.23
N ASN A 76 10.24 10.41 -7.13
CA ASN A 76 9.33 9.63 -6.30
C ASN A 76 9.97 9.44 -4.92
N PHE A 77 9.54 10.23 -3.94
CA PHE A 77 9.95 10.04 -2.56
C PHE A 77 9.31 8.78 -1.97
N SER A 78 10.13 7.88 -1.44
CA SER A 78 9.65 6.74 -0.65
C SER A 78 9.34 7.16 0.78
N GLU A 79 10.19 8.01 1.37
CA GLU A 79 10.06 8.50 2.74
C GLU A 79 10.72 9.87 2.88
N ILE A 80 10.14 10.75 3.69
CA ILE A 80 10.76 12.00 4.14
C ILE A 80 10.83 11.98 5.66
N LYS A 81 12.00 12.29 6.22
CA LYS A 81 12.22 12.38 7.67
C LYS A 81 12.85 13.72 8.02
N LEU A 82 12.33 14.37 9.06
CA LEU A 82 12.95 15.54 9.69
C LEU A 82 13.05 15.26 11.19
N ASN A 83 14.27 15.33 11.75
CA ASN A 83 14.56 15.00 13.15
C ASN A 83 14.00 13.64 13.59
N GLY A 84 14.12 12.61 12.73
CA GLY A 84 13.61 11.26 12.99
C GLY A 84 12.09 11.09 12.85
N LYS A 85 11.33 12.18 12.72
CA LYS A 85 9.89 12.14 12.47
C LYS A 85 9.61 11.97 10.98
N LYS A 86 8.75 11.03 10.63
CA LYS A 86 8.31 10.79 9.26
C LYS A 86 7.26 11.82 8.82
N TYR A 87 7.37 12.26 7.57
CA TYR A 87 6.43 13.15 6.92
C TYR A 87 5.89 12.47 5.67
N TYR A 88 4.58 12.55 5.48
CA TYR A 88 3.91 11.96 4.32
C TYR A 88 3.70 13.04 3.26
N THR A 89 4.09 12.74 2.04
CA THR A 89 3.71 13.56 0.89
C THR A 89 2.22 13.33 0.59
N PRO A 90 1.47 14.35 0.16
CA PRO A 90 0.13 14.12 -0.36
C PRO A 90 0.18 13.11 -1.51
N SER A 91 -0.45 11.96 -1.34
CA SER A 91 -0.65 10.99 -2.41
C SER A 91 -1.87 11.41 -3.21
N VAL A 92 -1.68 11.76 -4.48
CA VAL A 92 -2.78 11.99 -5.42
C VAL A 92 -3.07 10.66 -6.10
N CYS A 93 -4.32 10.21 -6.05
CA CYS A 93 -4.86 9.16 -6.91
C CYS A 93 -5.60 9.79 -8.08
#